data_AF-A0A8J8Y121-F1
#
_entry.id   AF-A0A8J8Y121-F1
#
_cell.length_a   1.000
_cell.length_b   1.000
_cell.length_c   1.000
_cell.angle_alpha   90.00
_cell.angle_beta   90.00
_cell.angle_gamma   90.00
#
_symmetry.space_group_name_H-M   'P 1'
#
loop_
_entity.id
_entity.type
_entity.pdbx_description
1 polymer ?
#
loop_
_entity_poly.entity_id
_entity_poly.type
_entity_poly.pdbx_seq_one_letter_code
_entity_poly.pdbx_strand_id
1 'polypeptide(L)'
;MAMGLFRVCLVVVTAIINHPLLFPRENTTVPENEEEIIRKMQAHQEKLQLEQLRLEEEVARLAAEKEALEQVAEEGRQQNETRVAWDLWSTLCMILFLMIEVWRQDHQEGPSPECLGGEEDELPGLGGTPLQGLTLPNKATLGHFYERCIRGATADAARTREFLEGFVDDLLEALRSLCNRDTDMEVEDFIGVDSMYENWQVDRPLLCHLFVPFTPPEPYRFHPELWCSGRSVPLDRQGYGQIKVVRADGDTLSCICGKTKLGEDMLCLLHGRNSMAPPCGDMENLLCATDSLYLDTMQVMKWFQTALTRAWHGIAHKYEFDLAFGQLDSPGSLKIKFRSGKFMPFNLIPVIQCDDSDLYFVSHLPREPSEGTPASSTDWLLSFAVYERHFLRMTLKALPEGACHLSCLQIASFLLSKQSRLTGPSGLSSYHLKTALLHLLLLRQAADWKAGQLDARLHELLCFLEKSLLEKKLHHFFIGNRKVPEAMGLPEAVLRAEPLNLFRPFVLQRSLYRKTLDSFYEMLKNAPALISEYSLHVPSDHASLPQKADVL
;
A
#
# COMPACT_ATOMS: atom_id res chain seq x y z
N MET A 1 21.52 -58.72 54.16
CA MET A 1 21.90 -60.16 54.29
C MET A 1 20.87 -61.06 53.58
N ALA A 2 20.76 -60.99 52.24
CA ALA A 2 19.83 -61.85 51.48
C ALA A 2 20.55 -62.81 50.50
N MET A 3 21.79 -62.48 50.12
CA MET A 3 22.62 -63.27 49.19
C MET A 3 23.09 -64.63 49.77
N GLY A 4 22.89 -64.87 51.06
CA GLY A 4 23.19 -66.15 51.72
C GLY A 4 22.13 -67.23 51.52
N LEU A 5 20.85 -66.86 51.52
CA LEU A 5 19.73 -67.80 51.37
C LEU A 5 19.72 -68.46 49.99
N PHE A 6 20.06 -67.70 48.93
CA PHE A 6 20.11 -68.23 47.57
C PHE A 6 21.19 -69.31 47.37
N ARG A 7 22.33 -69.21 48.09
CA ARG A 7 23.36 -70.26 48.08
C ARG A 7 22.91 -71.54 48.79
N VAL A 8 22.09 -71.43 49.85
CA VAL A 8 21.53 -72.61 50.53
C VAL A 8 20.58 -73.38 49.61
N CYS A 9 19.70 -72.68 48.87
CA CYS A 9 18.80 -73.33 47.91
C CYS A 9 19.56 -74.08 46.79
N LEU A 10 20.66 -73.52 46.29
CA LEU A 10 21.45 -74.15 45.21
C LEU A 10 22.25 -75.38 45.71
N VAL A 11 22.63 -75.41 47.00
CA VAL A 11 23.19 -76.60 47.66
C VAL A 11 22.12 -77.68 47.86
N VAL A 12 20.87 -77.33 48.17
CA VAL A 12 19.77 -78.31 48.28
C VAL A 12 19.46 -78.97 46.93
N VAL A 13 19.43 -78.21 45.83
CA VAL A 13 19.23 -78.78 44.48
C VAL A 13 20.37 -79.71 44.08
N THR A 14 21.62 -79.35 44.36
CA THR A 14 22.78 -80.22 44.06
C THR A 14 22.88 -81.43 45.00
N ALA A 15 22.37 -81.35 46.24
CA ALA A 15 22.27 -82.50 47.15
C ALA A 15 21.21 -83.54 46.73
N ILE A 16 20.11 -83.11 46.10
CA ILE A 16 19.08 -84.03 45.55
C ILE A 16 19.62 -84.76 44.31
N ILE A 17 20.39 -84.08 43.46
CA ILE A 17 20.99 -84.69 42.25
C ILE A 17 22.12 -85.68 42.62
N ASN A 18 22.82 -85.48 43.74
CA ASN A 18 23.95 -86.31 44.18
C ASN A 18 23.59 -87.41 45.21
N HIS A 19 22.33 -87.84 45.29
CA HIS A 19 21.97 -89.01 46.10
C HIS A 19 21.78 -90.27 45.24
N PRO A 20 22.78 -91.16 45.13
CA PRO A 20 22.61 -92.47 44.51
C PRO A 20 21.88 -93.45 45.45
N LEU A 21 21.37 -94.54 44.86
CA LEU A 21 20.76 -95.72 45.48
C LEU A 21 19.26 -95.66 45.82
N LEU A 22 18.43 -95.83 44.79
CA LEU A 22 17.35 -96.84 44.61
C LEU A 22 17.17 -97.01 43.08
N PHE A 23 16.72 -98.11 42.45
CA PHE A 23 16.76 -99.58 42.69
C PHE A 23 16.25 -100.23 41.37
N PRO A 24 16.59 -101.50 41.02
CA PRO A 24 17.81 -102.29 41.18
C PRO A 24 18.37 -102.77 39.81
N ARG A 25 19.32 -103.73 39.81
CA ARG A 25 20.09 -104.21 38.65
C ARG A 25 19.66 -105.62 38.26
N GLU A 26 19.41 -105.90 36.98
CA GLU A 26 19.54 -107.26 36.44
C GLU A 26 19.79 -107.27 34.91
N ASN A 27 20.55 -108.27 34.44
CA ASN A 27 20.91 -108.45 33.03
C ASN A 27 19.75 -109.21 32.30
N THR A 28 19.69 -109.49 30.99
CA THR A 28 20.74 -109.87 30.02
C THR A 28 20.15 -109.91 28.58
N THR A 29 21.02 -109.77 27.56
CA THR A 29 20.94 -110.34 26.18
C THR A 29 19.81 -110.00 25.17
N VAL A 30 20.25 -109.37 24.06
CA VAL A 30 19.85 -109.41 22.62
C VAL A 30 19.74 -110.89 22.10
N PRO A 31 19.03 -111.29 20.99
CA PRO A 31 18.73 -110.63 19.69
C PRO A 31 17.22 -110.64 19.26
N GLU A 32 16.76 -110.18 18.07
CA GLU A 32 17.39 -109.78 16.80
C GLU A 32 16.51 -108.77 15.99
N ASN A 33 17.15 -107.90 15.18
CA ASN A 33 16.72 -107.36 13.86
C ASN A 33 17.20 -105.90 13.66
N GLU A 34 18.51 -105.72 13.42
CA GLU A 34 19.17 -104.41 13.41
C GLU A 34 19.11 -103.69 12.04
N GLU A 35 18.99 -104.43 10.93
CA GLU A 35 19.11 -103.86 9.57
C GLU A 35 17.97 -102.88 9.21
N GLU A 36 16.74 -103.15 9.67
CA GLU A 36 15.61 -102.25 9.41
C GLU A 36 15.71 -100.94 10.20
N ILE A 37 16.34 -100.98 11.39
CA ILE A 37 16.64 -99.80 12.20
C ILE A 37 17.70 -98.95 11.48
N ILE A 38 18.77 -99.56 10.96
CA ILE A 38 19.84 -98.86 10.25
C ILE A 38 19.31 -98.14 9.01
N ARG A 39 18.46 -98.76 8.18
CA ARG A 39 17.86 -98.09 7.01
C ARG A 39 16.96 -96.91 7.41
N LYS A 40 16.13 -97.07 8.43
CA LYS A 40 15.26 -95.97 8.92
C LYS A 40 16.10 -94.83 9.50
N MET A 41 17.20 -95.14 10.17
CA MET A 41 18.13 -94.14 10.71
C MET A 41 18.85 -93.37 9.59
N GLN A 42 19.31 -94.04 8.54
CA GLN A 42 19.93 -93.39 7.37
C GLN A 42 18.94 -92.48 6.63
N ALA A 43 17.74 -92.97 6.32
CA ALA A 43 16.71 -92.16 5.66
C ALA A 43 16.25 -90.96 6.52
N HIS A 44 16.25 -91.11 7.86
CA HIS A 44 15.96 -90.00 8.77
C HIS A 44 17.11 -88.98 8.80
N GLN A 45 18.36 -89.44 8.76
CA GLN A 45 19.54 -88.57 8.72
C GLN A 45 19.63 -87.75 7.43
N GLU A 46 19.36 -88.36 6.26
CA GLU A 46 19.27 -87.61 4.99
C GLU A 46 18.14 -86.57 5.01
N LYS A 47 16.98 -86.92 5.57
CA LYS A 47 15.87 -85.97 5.73
C LYS A 47 16.25 -84.79 6.64
N LEU A 48 16.91 -85.06 7.76
CA LEU A 48 17.39 -84.02 8.67
C LEU A 48 18.43 -83.11 8.01
N GLN A 49 19.37 -83.65 7.23
CA GLN A 49 20.35 -82.84 6.49
C GLN A 49 19.67 -81.95 5.44
N LEU A 50 18.63 -82.44 4.75
CA LEU A 50 17.88 -81.64 3.79
C LEU A 50 17.06 -80.52 4.46
N GLU A 51 16.41 -80.82 5.59
CA GLU A 51 15.70 -79.81 6.39
C GLU A 51 16.66 -78.77 6.98
N GLN A 52 17.87 -79.18 7.40
CA GLN A 52 18.89 -78.28 7.92
C GLN A 52 19.42 -77.32 6.84
N LEU A 53 19.77 -77.82 5.66
CA LEU A 53 20.18 -76.97 4.52
C LEU A 53 19.09 -75.97 4.13
N ARG A 54 17.82 -76.40 4.12
CA ARG A 54 16.69 -75.52 3.83
C ARG A 54 16.54 -74.41 4.89
N LEU A 55 16.70 -74.75 6.17
CA LEU A 55 16.64 -73.76 7.26
C LEU A 55 17.81 -72.77 7.18
N GLU A 56 19.01 -73.23 6.81
CA GLU A 56 20.17 -72.35 6.59
C GLU A 56 19.92 -71.37 5.43
N GLU A 57 19.28 -71.81 4.33
CA GLU A 57 18.89 -70.94 3.20
C GLU A 57 17.79 -69.94 3.59
N GLU A 58 16.75 -70.37 4.32
CA GLU A 58 15.69 -69.49 4.82
C GLU A 58 16.24 -68.44 5.83
N VAL A 59 17.19 -68.82 6.70
CA VAL A 59 17.87 -67.89 7.62
C VAL A 59 18.78 -66.91 6.88
N ALA A 60 19.57 -67.38 5.90
CA ALA A 60 20.44 -66.51 5.10
C ALA A 60 19.63 -65.46 4.32
N ARG A 61 18.48 -65.87 3.75
CA ARG A 61 17.56 -64.95 3.08
C ARG A 61 16.98 -63.91 4.05
N LEU A 62 16.51 -64.32 5.23
CA LEU A 62 15.96 -63.39 6.23
C LEU A 62 17.02 -62.42 6.78
N ALA A 63 18.28 -62.86 6.89
CA ALA A 63 19.39 -61.99 7.26
C ALA A 63 19.63 -60.91 6.20
N ALA A 64 19.70 -61.28 4.92
CA ALA A 64 19.88 -60.33 3.81
C ALA A 64 18.70 -59.35 3.67
N GLU A 65 17.46 -59.82 3.85
CA GLU A 65 16.26 -58.97 3.83
C GLU A 65 16.26 -57.97 5.01
N LYS A 66 16.72 -58.38 6.19
CA LYS A 66 16.89 -57.51 7.35
C LYS A 66 18.00 -56.48 7.16
N GLU A 67 19.17 -56.87 6.64
CA GLU A 67 20.28 -55.94 6.36
C GLU A 67 19.87 -54.88 5.31
N ALA A 68 19.12 -55.27 4.27
CA ALA A 68 18.60 -54.33 3.28
C ALA A 68 17.59 -53.34 3.89
N LEU A 69 16.72 -53.80 4.80
CA LEU A 69 15.80 -52.92 5.53
C LEU A 69 16.53 -51.98 6.50
N GLU A 70 17.59 -52.44 7.17
CA GLU A 70 18.41 -51.61 8.05
C GLU A 70 19.19 -50.54 7.26
N GLN A 71 19.76 -50.88 6.09
CA GLN A 71 20.43 -49.91 5.21
C GLN A 71 19.47 -48.83 4.69
N VAL A 72 18.27 -49.20 4.21
CA VAL A 72 17.26 -48.24 3.75
C VAL A 72 16.76 -47.34 4.90
N ALA A 73 16.68 -47.87 6.12
CA ALA A 73 16.34 -47.09 7.31
C ALA A 73 17.45 -46.10 7.70
N GLU A 74 18.73 -46.49 7.61
CA GLU A 74 19.87 -45.60 7.87
C GLU A 74 20.04 -44.53 6.79
N GLU A 75 19.91 -44.87 5.49
CA GLU A 75 19.91 -43.89 4.41
C GLU A 75 18.76 -42.88 4.56
N GLY A 76 17.54 -43.35 4.81
CA GLY A 76 16.38 -42.51 5.06
C GLY A 76 16.55 -41.60 6.29
N ARG A 77 17.21 -42.10 7.35
CA ARG A 77 17.54 -41.31 8.54
C ARG A 77 18.60 -40.27 8.25
N GLN A 78 19.71 -40.62 7.58
CA GLN A 78 20.78 -39.70 7.20
C GLN A 78 20.28 -38.58 6.27
N GLN A 79 19.38 -38.92 5.33
CA GLN A 79 18.77 -37.98 4.41
C GLN A 79 17.74 -37.06 5.10
N ASN A 80 17.03 -37.57 6.10
CA ASN A 80 16.16 -36.74 6.94
C ASN A 80 16.96 -35.84 7.89
N GLU A 81 18.01 -36.35 8.54
CA GLU A 81 18.89 -35.56 9.42
C GLU A 81 19.62 -34.45 8.65
N THR A 82 20.08 -34.69 7.41
CA THR A 82 20.67 -33.64 6.56
C THR A 82 19.65 -32.62 6.05
N ARG A 83 18.42 -33.05 5.72
CA ARG A 83 17.32 -32.14 5.34
C ARG A 83 16.85 -31.27 6.50
N VAL A 84 16.62 -31.88 7.66
CA VAL A 84 16.30 -31.17 8.92
C VAL A 84 17.44 -30.25 9.32
N ALA A 85 18.71 -30.64 9.14
CA ALA A 85 19.83 -29.72 9.35
C ALA A 85 19.80 -28.53 8.38
N TRP A 86 19.49 -28.74 7.10
CA TRP A 86 19.36 -27.64 6.12
C TRP A 86 18.20 -26.69 6.44
N ASP A 87 17.04 -27.24 6.83
CA ASP A 87 15.89 -26.47 7.28
C ASP A 87 16.17 -25.75 8.61
N LEU A 88 16.94 -26.36 9.52
CA LEU A 88 17.43 -25.73 10.76
C LEU A 88 18.44 -24.61 10.48
N TRP A 89 19.38 -24.78 9.55
CA TRP A 89 20.30 -23.70 9.15
C TRP A 89 19.57 -22.58 8.43
N SER A 90 18.59 -22.90 7.57
CA SER A 90 17.74 -21.90 6.90
C SER A 90 16.88 -21.13 7.92
N THR A 91 16.22 -21.81 8.85
CA THR A 91 15.44 -21.15 9.92
C THR A 91 16.33 -20.41 10.90
N LEU A 92 17.52 -20.89 11.26
CA LEU A 92 18.51 -20.15 12.05
C LEU A 92 19.02 -18.92 11.31
N CYS A 93 19.25 -18.98 10.00
CA CYS A 93 19.61 -17.81 9.19
C CYS A 93 18.45 -16.79 9.12
N MET A 94 17.21 -17.26 8.99
CA MET A 94 16.02 -16.38 9.05
C MET A 94 15.82 -15.79 10.44
N ILE A 95 16.02 -16.56 11.51
CA ILE A 95 15.98 -16.07 12.90
C ILE A 95 17.13 -15.09 13.13
N LEU A 96 18.34 -15.33 12.62
CA LEU A 96 19.47 -14.42 12.76
C LEU A 96 19.26 -13.13 11.95
N PHE A 97 18.65 -13.21 10.77
CA PHE A 97 18.23 -12.02 10.00
C PHE A 97 17.12 -11.25 10.72
N LEU A 98 16.11 -11.93 11.25
CA LEU A 98 15.06 -11.33 12.09
C LEU A 98 15.64 -10.74 13.38
N MET A 99 16.61 -11.39 14.03
CA MET A 99 17.29 -10.87 15.21
C MET A 99 18.20 -9.68 14.87
N ILE A 100 18.74 -9.57 13.66
CA ILE A 100 19.46 -8.39 13.18
C ILE A 100 18.49 -7.25 12.83
N GLU A 101 17.35 -7.53 12.20
CA GLU A 101 16.30 -6.54 11.94
C GLU A 101 15.67 -6.04 13.24
N VAL A 102 15.39 -6.96 14.18
CA VAL A 102 14.92 -6.66 15.53
C VAL A 102 16.00 -5.92 16.31
N TRP A 103 17.27 -6.35 16.34
CA TRP A 103 18.34 -5.55 16.97
C TRP A 103 18.53 -4.19 16.29
N ARG A 104 18.21 -4.03 15.00
CA ARG A 104 18.22 -2.71 14.33
C ARG A 104 17.04 -1.83 14.78
N GLN A 105 15.91 -2.42 15.18
CA GLN A 105 14.81 -1.72 15.87
C GLN A 105 15.12 -1.49 17.37
N ASP A 106 15.71 -2.47 18.06
CA ASP A 106 15.95 -2.48 19.51
C ASP A 106 17.16 -1.60 19.89
N HIS A 107 18.16 -1.45 19.00
CA HIS A 107 19.14 -0.37 19.11
C HIS A 107 18.58 1.02 18.75
N GLN A 108 17.37 1.11 18.20
CA GLN A 108 16.59 2.35 18.15
C GLN A 108 15.64 2.51 19.35
N GLU A 109 15.41 1.43 20.12
CA GLU A 109 14.58 1.37 21.33
C GLU A 109 15.41 0.98 22.58
N GLY A 110 16.52 1.68 22.81
CA GLY A 110 17.25 1.60 24.08
C GLY A 110 16.36 2.01 25.28
N PRO A 111 16.50 1.37 26.45
CA PRO A 111 15.40 1.23 27.41
C PRO A 111 15.02 2.52 28.14
N SER A 112 13.74 2.89 28.04
CA SER A 112 13.06 3.76 29.01
C SER A 112 12.56 2.94 30.21
N PRO A 113 12.72 3.40 31.46
CA PRO A 113 12.20 2.69 32.62
C PRO A 113 10.67 2.63 32.64
N GLU A 114 10.15 1.40 32.79
CA GLU A 114 8.86 1.00 33.39
C GLU A 114 7.79 2.10 33.58
N CYS A 115 6.84 2.21 32.64
CA CYS A 115 5.59 2.91 32.87
C CYS A 115 4.63 2.07 33.74
N LEU A 116 4.73 2.24 35.06
CA LEU A 116 3.60 1.99 35.97
C LEU A 116 2.66 3.21 35.93
N GLY A 117 1.35 2.96 35.90
CA GLY A 117 0.36 3.96 35.51
C GLY A 117 0.29 5.21 36.41
N GLY A 118 0.00 6.35 35.78
CA GLY A 118 -0.20 7.65 36.41
C GLY A 118 -0.76 8.64 35.38
N GLU A 119 -1.56 9.59 35.86
CA GLU A 119 -2.25 10.60 35.06
C GLU A 119 -1.33 11.76 34.66
N GLU A 120 -1.72 12.43 33.57
CA GLU A 120 -1.47 13.85 33.26
C GLU A 120 -0.07 14.37 32.85
N ASP A 121 -0.18 15.45 32.07
CA ASP A 121 0.75 16.53 31.72
C ASP A 121 1.92 16.40 30.71
N GLU A 122 1.88 17.40 29.82
CA GLU A 122 2.95 18.08 29.07
C GLU A 122 4.05 17.23 28.42
N LEU A 123 3.95 17.07 27.08
CA LEU A 123 5.12 16.90 26.21
C LEU A 123 6.05 18.11 26.36
N PRO A 124 7.23 17.99 27.02
CA PRO A 124 8.11 19.13 27.21
C PRO A 124 8.69 19.57 25.86
N GLY A 125 9.00 20.85 25.75
CA GLY A 125 9.25 21.51 24.47
C GLY A 125 10.19 20.75 23.53
N LEU A 126 9.80 20.70 22.25
CA LEU A 126 10.63 20.25 21.13
C LEU A 126 11.78 21.25 20.91
N GLY A 127 12.70 21.32 21.88
CA GLY A 127 13.95 22.08 21.82
C GLY A 127 14.87 21.40 20.82
N GLY A 128 14.62 21.66 19.54
CA GLY A 128 15.28 20.96 18.45
C GLY A 128 16.79 21.09 18.52
N THR A 129 17.49 19.95 18.33
CA THR A 129 18.80 19.99 17.70
C THR A 129 18.72 20.85 16.44
N PRO A 130 19.64 21.81 16.23
CA PRO A 130 19.56 22.68 15.08
C PRO A 130 19.58 21.88 13.77
N LEU A 131 18.59 22.10 12.91
CA LEU A 131 18.63 21.70 11.50
C LEU A 131 20.00 22.11 10.93
N GLN A 132 20.73 21.19 10.33
CA GLN A 132 22.12 21.42 9.97
C GLN A 132 22.23 22.47 8.83
N GLY A 133 22.39 23.74 9.22
CA GLY A 133 22.58 24.88 8.31
C GLY A 133 21.37 25.78 8.09
N LEU A 134 20.23 25.61 8.79
CA LEU A 134 19.10 26.53 8.63
C LEU A 134 19.29 27.83 9.42
N THR A 135 19.36 28.94 8.69
CA THR A 135 19.26 30.30 9.22
C THR A 135 18.09 31.00 8.53
N LEU A 136 16.87 30.63 8.91
CA LEU A 136 15.67 31.27 8.36
C LEU A 136 15.74 32.80 8.56
N PRO A 137 15.40 33.60 7.53
CA PRO A 137 15.35 35.04 7.66
C PRO A 137 14.41 35.48 8.78
N ASN A 138 14.67 36.66 9.35
CA ASN A 138 13.81 37.18 10.40
C ASN A 138 12.34 37.33 9.94
N LYS A 139 11.43 37.31 10.91
CA LYS A 139 9.99 37.43 10.71
C LYS A 139 9.56 38.61 9.82
N ALA A 140 10.28 39.75 9.87
CA ALA A 140 9.97 40.91 9.03
C ALA A 140 10.28 40.64 7.54
N THR A 141 11.41 40.02 7.24
CA THR A 141 11.77 39.59 5.88
C THR A 141 10.81 38.51 5.36
N LEU A 142 10.46 37.52 6.20
CA LEU A 142 9.48 36.49 5.83
C LEU A 142 8.08 37.07 5.56
N GLY A 143 7.63 38.02 6.38
CA GLY A 143 6.36 38.72 6.16
C GLY A 143 6.35 39.56 4.88
N HIS A 144 7.43 40.30 4.60
CA HIS A 144 7.56 41.07 3.36
C HIS A 144 7.62 40.17 2.12
N PHE A 145 8.36 39.06 2.18
CA PHE A 145 8.37 38.03 1.13
C PHE A 145 6.97 37.48 0.88
N TYR A 146 6.22 37.15 1.94
CA TYR A 146 4.87 36.61 1.84
C TYR A 146 3.90 37.58 1.15
N GLU A 147 3.84 38.82 1.62
CA GLU A 147 3.00 39.88 1.05
C GLU A 147 3.35 40.17 -0.43
N ARG A 148 4.64 40.18 -0.78
CA ARG A 148 5.10 40.56 -2.11
C ARG A 148 5.04 39.44 -3.14
N CYS A 149 5.45 38.22 -2.77
CA CYS A 149 5.62 37.10 -3.70
C CYS A 149 4.45 36.13 -3.72
N ILE A 150 3.74 35.97 -2.59
CA ILE A 150 2.69 34.95 -2.44
C ILE A 150 1.30 35.59 -2.46
N ARG A 151 1.05 36.66 -1.69
CA ARG A 151 -0.29 37.28 -1.64
C ARG A 151 -0.76 37.79 -3.01
N GLY A 152 0.12 38.36 -3.82
CA GLY A 152 -0.19 38.76 -5.20
C GLY A 152 -0.67 37.61 -6.10
N ALA A 153 -0.20 36.38 -5.88
CA ALA A 153 -0.66 35.21 -6.63
C ALA A 153 -2.10 34.79 -6.26
N THR A 154 -2.55 35.05 -5.03
CA THR A 154 -3.90 34.67 -4.57
C THR A 154 -5.02 35.42 -5.31
N ALA A 155 -4.81 36.70 -5.64
CA ALA A 155 -5.79 37.51 -6.38
C ALA A 155 -5.87 37.10 -7.87
N ASP A 156 -4.75 36.68 -8.47
CA ASP A 156 -4.75 36.05 -9.80
C ASP A 156 -5.45 34.69 -9.77
N ALA A 157 -5.21 33.89 -8.71
CA ALA A 157 -5.80 32.58 -8.53
C ALA A 157 -7.34 32.64 -8.44
N ALA A 158 -7.91 33.59 -7.69
CA ALA A 158 -9.36 33.75 -7.60
C ALA A 158 -10.01 34.00 -8.98
N ARG A 159 -9.49 34.95 -9.77
CA ARG A 159 -9.99 35.24 -11.14
C ARG A 159 -9.78 34.08 -12.11
N THR A 160 -8.64 33.39 -11.99
CA THR A 160 -8.29 32.23 -12.83
C THR A 160 -9.23 31.06 -12.53
N ARG A 161 -9.57 30.85 -11.25
CA ARG A 161 -10.53 29.85 -10.80
C ARG A 161 -11.93 30.15 -11.33
N GLU A 162 -12.46 31.34 -11.08
CA GLU A 162 -13.80 31.77 -11.54
C GLU A 162 -13.99 31.60 -13.05
N PHE A 163 -12.99 32.00 -13.84
CA PHE A 163 -13.00 31.83 -15.30
C PHE A 163 -12.94 30.35 -15.74
N LEU A 164 -12.12 29.52 -15.07
CA LEU A 164 -12.01 28.09 -15.38
C LEU A 164 -13.23 27.30 -14.91
N GLU A 165 -13.82 27.64 -13.78
CA GLU A 165 -15.06 27.07 -13.25
C GLU A 165 -16.17 27.23 -14.31
N GLY A 166 -16.49 28.48 -14.70
CA GLY A 166 -17.53 28.73 -15.71
C GLY A 166 -17.24 28.16 -17.11
N PHE A 167 -15.97 28.05 -17.52
CA PHE A 167 -15.62 27.37 -18.78
C PHE A 167 -15.81 25.85 -18.70
N VAL A 168 -15.46 25.24 -17.56
CA VAL A 168 -15.60 23.78 -17.38
C VAL A 168 -17.05 23.40 -17.18
N ASP A 169 -17.87 24.24 -16.51
CA ASP A 169 -19.33 24.07 -16.46
C ASP A 169 -19.93 24.01 -17.87
N ASP A 170 -19.64 24.99 -18.74
CA ASP A 170 -20.07 25.02 -20.15
C ASP A 170 -19.61 23.76 -20.93
N LEU A 171 -18.40 23.27 -20.65
CA LEU A 171 -17.83 22.08 -21.30
C LEU A 171 -18.46 20.77 -20.82
N LEU A 172 -18.78 20.64 -19.53
CA LEU A 172 -19.45 19.48 -18.97
C LEU A 172 -20.95 19.47 -19.29
N GLU A 173 -21.61 20.62 -19.32
CA GLU A 173 -22.99 20.75 -19.84
C GLU A 173 -23.06 20.30 -21.30
N ALA A 174 -22.13 20.76 -22.14
CA ALA A 174 -22.03 20.32 -23.52
C ALA A 174 -21.77 18.80 -23.63
N LEU A 175 -20.92 18.23 -22.77
CA LEU A 175 -20.69 16.78 -22.71
C LEU A 175 -21.98 16.02 -22.35
N ARG A 176 -22.69 16.42 -21.29
CA ARG A 176 -23.96 15.82 -20.87
C ARG A 176 -25.02 15.89 -21.98
N SER A 177 -25.09 16.99 -22.72
CA SER A 177 -26.02 17.15 -23.85
C SER A 177 -25.77 16.20 -25.02
N LEU A 178 -24.58 15.58 -25.09
CA LEU A 178 -24.17 14.63 -26.13
C LEU A 178 -24.27 13.16 -25.70
N CYS A 179 -24.47 12.87 -24.41
CA CYS A 179 -24.60 11.52 -23.87
C CYS A 179 -26.06 11.05 -23.92
N ASN A 180 -26.26 9.78 -24.27
CA ASN A 180 -27.53 9.10 -24.09
C ASN A 180 -27.52 8.30 -22.77
N ARG A 181 -28.45 8.59 -21.86
CA ARG A 181 -28.49 8.07 -20.48
C ARG A 181 -28.50 6.53 -20.39
N ASP A 182 -29.08 5.87 -21.39
CA ASP A 182 -29.24 4.42 -21.43
C ASP A 182 -28.00 3.68 -21.97
N THR A 183 -27.01 4.40 -22.54
CA THR A 183 -25.89 3.76 -23.27
C THR A 183 -24.51 4.36 -22.99
N ASP A 184 -24.43 5.64 -22.66
CA ASP A 184 -23.18 6.34 -22.37
C ASP A 184 -22.97 6.49 -20.85
N MET A 185 -21.71 6.62 -20.43
CA MET A 185 -21.37 7.00 -19.04
C MET A 185 -21.92 8.40 -18.73
N GLU A 186 -22.59 8.56 -17.60
CA GLU A 186 -23.07 9.87 -17.12
C GLU A 186 -21.96 10.60 -16.37
N VAL A 187 -21.88 11.91 -16.53
CA VAL A 187 -20.82 12.76 -15.93
C VAL A 187 -21.44 13.82 -15.04
N GLU A 188 -20.99 13.87 -13.79
CA GLU A 188 -21.45 14.80 -12.75
C GLU A 188 -20.70 16.14 -12.79
N ASP A 189 -21.05 17.06 -11.88
CA ASP A 189 -20.38 18.35 -11.72
C ASP A 189 -18.96 18.20 -11.17
N PHE A 190 -18.08 19.12 -11.54
CA PHE A 190 -16.68 19.02 -11.13
C PHE A 190 -16.50 19.38 -9.65
N ILE A 191 -15.46 18.78 -9.05
CA ILE A 191 -15.03 19.08 -7.69
C ILE A 191 -13.61 19.64 -7.76
N GLY A 192 -13.47 20.93 -7.44
CA GLY A 192 -12.18 21.60 -7.40
C GLY A 192 -11.33 21.21 -6.19
N VAL A 193 -10.12 20.72 -6.45
CA VAL A 193 -9.21 20.13 -5.45
C VAL A 193 -7.79 20.70 -5.55
N ASP A 194 -6.92 20.33 -4.60
CA ASP A 194 -5.53 20.79 -4.50
C ASP A 194 -5.42 22.31 -4.16
N SER A 195 -4.18 22.77 -4.10
CA SER A 195 -3.65 24.11 -3.82
C SER A 195 -4.43 25.32 -4.34
N MET A 196 -5.06 25.24 -5.52
CA MET A 196 -5.93 26.32 -6.04
C MET A 196 -7.23 26.47 -5.23
N TYR A 197 -7.81 25.37 -4.76
CA TYR A 197 -9.07 25.34 -4.01
C TYR A 197 -8.85 25.37 -2.49
N GLU A 198 -7.64 25.04 -2.06
CA GLU A 198 -7.18 25.10 -0.67
C GLU A 198 -6.44 26.40 -0.33
N ASN A 199 -6.37 27.35 -1.26
CA ASN A 199 -5.79 28.69 -1.13
C ASN A 199 -4.28 28.73 -0.80
N TRP A 200 -3.52 27.70 -1.17
CA TRP A 200 -2.05 27.66 -1.01
C TRP A 200 -1.26 27.52 -2.32
N GLN A 201 -1.87 27.71 -3.49
CA GLN A 201 -1.15 27.78 -4.77
C GLN A 201 -0.01 28.82 -4.74
N VAL A 202 1.17 28.42 -5.22
CA VAL A 202 2.35 29.29 -5.38
C VAL A 202 3.02 29.16 -6.74
N ASP A 203 2.97 27.96 -7.35
CA ASP A 203 3.58 27.73 -8.66
C ASP A 203 2.90 28.56 -9.76
N ARG A 204 3.71 29.09 -10.69
CA ARG A 204 3.27 29.67 -11.96
C ARG A 204 3.78 28.82 -13.14
N PRO A 205 2.96 28.58 -14.19
CA PRO A 205 1.56 28.99 -14.33
C PRO A 205 0.64 28.35 -13.28
N LEU A 206 -0.46 29.04 -12.95
CA LEU A 206 -1.48 28.52 -12.05
C LEU A 206 -2.12 27.29 -12.69
N LEU A 207 -2.33 26.23 -11.91
CA LEU A 207 -2.82 24.94 -12.39
C LEU A 207 -4.03 24.50 -11.56
N CYS A 208 -5.21 24.43 -12.17
CA CYS A 208 -6.39 23.88 -11.50
C CYS A 208 -6.42 22.36 -11.64
N HIS A 209 -6.75 21.67 -10.54
CA HIS A 209 -7.09 20.26 -10.54
C HIS A 209 -8.59 20.13 -10.26
N LEU A 210 -9.30 19.48 -11.17
CA LEU A 210 -10.74 19.31 -11.14
C LEU A 210 -11.05 17.82 -11.27
N PHE A 211 -11.67 17.26 -10.24
CA PHE A 211 -12.24 15.92 -10.29
C PHE A 211 -13.58 15.99 -11.00
N VAL A 212 -13.86 15.01 -11.86
CA VAL A 212 -15.09 14.91 -12.63
C VAL A 212 -15.66 13.53 -12.35
N PRO A 213 -16.61 13.39 -11.40
CA PRO A 213 -17.23 12.12 -11.10
C PRO A 213 -18.02 11.61 -12.30
N PHE A 214 -18.03 10.29 -12.50
CA PHE A 214 -18.83 9.66 -13.54
C PHE A 214 -19.41 8.32 -13.07
N THR A 215 -20.55 7.96 -13.65
CA THR A 215 -21.32 6.75 -13.31
C THR A 215 -21.65 5.96 -14.58
N PRO A 216 -21.83 4.62 -14.47
CA PRO A 216 -22.17 3.80 -15.63
C PRO A 216 -23.66 3.91 -15.99
N PRO A 217 -24.02 3.66 -17.26
CA PRO A 217 -25.43 3.63 -17.68
C PRO A 217 -26.21 2.53 -16.94
N GLU A 218 -27.52 2.75 -16.75
CA GLU A 218 -28.40 1.72 -16.18
C GLU A 218 -28.44 0.48 -17.09
N PRO A 219 -28.50 -0.76 -16.54
CA PRO A 219 -28.63 -1.12 -15.13
C PRO A 219 -27.29 -1.44 -14.44
N TYR A 220 -26.17 -0.87 -14.88
CA TYR A 220 -24.85 -1.14 -14.29
C TYR A 220 -24.55 -0.23 -13.10
N ARG A 221 -23.60 -0.65 -12.25
CA ARG A 221 -23.07 0.11 -11.11
C ARG A 221 -21.58 -0.18 -10.92
N PHE A 222 -20.86 0.78 -10.37
CA PHE A 222 -19.49 0.58 -9.90
C PHE A 222 -19.52 0.03 -8.47
N HIS A 223 -18.76 -1.03 -8.23
CA HIS A 223 -18.50 -1.61 -6.92
C HIS A 223 -17.01 -1.42 -6.59
N PRO A 224 -16.65 -0.43 -5.76
CA PRO A 224 -15.27 -0.15 -5.42
C PRO A 224 -14.73 -1.12 -4.38
N GLU A 225 -13.59 -1.74 -4.65
CA GLU A 225 -12.93 -2.73 -3.81
C GLU A 225 -11.65 -2.10 -3.20
N LEU A 226 -11.75 -1.62 -1.95
CA LEU A 226 -10.64 -1.02 -1.21
C LEU A 226 -9.61 -2.07 -0.77
N TRP A 227 -8.34 -1.89 -1.16
CA TRP A 227 -7.24 -2.74 -0.70
C TRP A 227 -6.69 -2.36 0.69
N CYS A 228 -7.32 -1.40 1.38
CA CYS A 228 -7.00 -1.09 2.78
C CYS A 228 -7.45 -2.16 3.78
N SER A 229 -8.31 -3.11 3.37
CA SER A 229 -8.95 -4.08 4.26
C SER A 229 -8.76 -5.55 3.86
N GLY A 230 -8.06 -6.32 4.69
CA GLY A 230 -8.34 -7.74 4.89
C GLY A 230 -7.70 -8.78 3.95
N ARG A 231 -6.78 -8.40 3.06
CA ARG A 231 -5.95 -9.36 2.29
C ARG A 231 -4.47 -8.98 2.34
N SER A 232 -3.60 -9.92 1.99
CA SER A 232 -2.15 -9.72 1.88
C SER A 232 -1.82 -8.86 0.66
N VAL A 233 -2.13 -7.57 0.75
CA VAL A 233 -1.90 -6.58 -0.31
C VAL A 233 -0.40 -6.29 -0.37
N PRO A 234 0.24 -6.35 -1.55
CA PRO A 234 1.63 -5.96 -1.70
C PRO A 234 1.88 -4.57 -1.13
N LEU A 235 2.96 -4.40 -0.37
CA LEU A 235 3.19 -3.18 0.43
C LEU A 235 3.49 -1.93 -0.43
N ASP A 236 3.73 -2.12 -1.72
CA ASP A 236 3.81 -1.11 -2.79
C ASP A 236 2.43 -0.68 -3.34
N ARG A 237 1.36 -1.41 -3.01
CA ARG A 237 -0.02 -1.20 -3.46
C ARG A 237 -0.97 -0.71 -2.36
N GLN A 238 -0.46 -0.47 -1.15
CA GLN A 238 -1.21 0.20 -0.09
C GLN A 238 -1.57 1.63 -0.55
N GLY A 239 -2.86 1.96 -0.60
CA GLY A 239 -3.36 3.22 -1.18
C GLY A 239 -3.97 3.08 -2.58
N TYR A 240 -3.97 1.88 -3.16
CA TYR A 240 -4.74 1.56 -4.37
C TYR A 240 -6.03 0.79 -4.02
N GLY A 241 -6.87 0.56 -5.02
CA GLY A 241 -7.94 -0.43 -5.02
C GLY A 241 -8.36 -0.76 -6.45
N GLN A 242 -9.44 -1.49 -6.60
CA GLN A 242 -10.01 -1.85 -7.91
C GLN A 242 -11.48 -1.44 -7.98
N ILE A 243 -12.01 -1.33 -9.19
CA ILE A 243 -13.42 -0.98 -9.40
C ILE A 243 -14.03 -2.02 -10.31
N LYS A 244 -15.00 -2.74 -9.78
CA LYS A 244 -15.71 -3.80 -10.49
C LYS A 244 -17.03 -3.26 -11.03
N VAL A 245 -17.31 -3.48 -12.29
CA VAL A 245 -18.62 -3.18 -12.88
C VAL A 245 -19.55 -4.35 -12.60
N VAL A 246 -20.65 -4.08 -11.90
CA VAL A 246 -21.69 -5.05 -11.55
C VAL A 246 -23.02 -4.60 -12.13
N ARG A 247 -23.91 -5.55 -12.42
CA ARG A 247 -25.28 -5.25 -12.83
C ARG A 247 -26.15 -5.15 -11.58
N ALA A 248 -26.91 -4.07 -11.43
CA ALA A 248 -27.79 -3.82 -10.28
C ALA A 248 -28.79 -4.97 -10.05
N ASP A 249 -29.30 -5.55 -11.14
CA ASP A 249 -30.22 -6.70 -11.11
C ASP A 249 -29.60 -7.98 -10.53
N GLY A 250 -28.26 -8.04 -10.36
CA GLY A 250 -27.55 -9.15 -9.74
C GLY A 250 -27.63 -9.16 -8.21
N ASP A 251 -27.83 -7.99 -7.58
CA ASP A 251 -28.03 -7.85 -6.13
C ASP A 251 -29.51 -7.93 -5.75
N THR A 252 -30.24 -8.90 -6.31
CA THR A 252 -31.57 -9.26 -5.82
C THR A 252 -31.50 -9.86 -4.42
N LEU A 253 -31.72 -9.01 -3.42
CA LEU A 253 -32.40 -9.29 -2.14
C LEU A 253 -32.40 -10.78 -1.72
N SER A 254 -31.26 -11.27 -1.23
CA SER A 254 -31.18 -12.45 -0.36
C SER A 254 -32.00 -13.68 -0.82
N CYS A 255 -31.87 -14.14 -2.07
CA CYS A 255 -32.55 -15.38 -2.49
C CYS A 255 -32.09 -16.56 -1.61
N ILE A 256 -33.01 -17.07 -0.79
CA ILE A 256 -32.77 -18.19 0.16
C ILE A 256 -32.50 -19.51 -0.60
N CYS A 257 -32.70 -19.53 -1.91
CA CYS A 257 -32.42 -20.65 -2.82
C CYS A 257 -31.00 -21.25 -2.68
N GLY A 258 -29.99 -20.50 -2.24
CA GLY A 258 -28.65 -21.04 -1.93
C GLY A 258 -28.46 -21.62 -0.51
N LYS A 259 -29.39 -21.38 0.42
CA LYS A 259 -29.27 -21.75 1.86
C LYS A 259 -30.13 -22.94 2.28
N THR A 260 -31.14 -23.30 1.48
CA THR A 260 -32.00 -24.47 1.72
C THR A 260 -31.93 -25.42 0.54
N LYS A 261 -31.56 -26.68 0.79
CA LYS A 261 -31.66 -27.79 -0.18
C LYS A 261 -33.14 -28.14 -0.45
N LEU A 262 -33.85 -27.27 -1.18
CA LEU A 262 -35.07 -27.68 -1.87
C LEU A 262 -34.67 -28.59 -3.04
N GLY A 263 -35.49 -29.60 -3.31
CA GLY A 263 -35.19 -30.63 -4.32
C GLY A 263 -34.98 -30.05 -5.72
N GLU A 264 -34.24 -30.80 -6.54
CA GLU A 264 -33.67 -30.36 -7.84
C GLU A 264 -34.70 -29.92 -8.90
N ASP A 265 -35.99 -30.16 -8.66
CA ASP A 265 -37.11 -29.85 -9.57
C ASP A 265 -37.85 -28.53 -9.27
N MET A 266 -37.49 -27.77 -8.22
CA MET A 266 -38.07 -26.44 -7.97
C MET A 266 -37.23 -25.32 -8.57
N LEU A 267 -37.58 -24.90 -9.79
CA LEU A 267 -37.03 -23.72 -10.45
C LEU A 267 -37.41 -22.45 -9.69
N CYS A 268 -36.42 -21.64 -9.29
CA CYS A 268 -36.67 -20.30 -8.80
C CYS A 268 -37.12 -19.42 -9.98
N LEU A 269 -38.32 -18.83 -9.91
CA LEU A 269 -38.86 -17.96 -10.97
C LEU A 269 -38.01 -16.70 -11.22
N LEU A 270 -37.06 -16.38 -10.32
CA LEU A 270 -36.10 -15.29 -10.46
C LEU A 270 -34.76 -15.72 -11.08
N HIS A 271 -34.42 -17.02 -11.05
CA HIS A 271 -33.15 -17.53 -11.57
C HIS A 271 -33.38 -18.61 -12.64
N GLY A 272 -33.28 -18.20 -13.91
CA GLY A 272 -33.16 -19.14 -15.02
C GLY A 272 -31.91 -20.01 -14.89
N ARG A 273 -32.06 -21.32 -15.09
CA ARG A 273 -30.95 -22.29 -15.03
C ARG A 273 -29.86 -21.92 -16.04
N ASN A 274 -28.69 -21.51 -15.51
CA ASN A 274 -27.47 -21.01 -16.17
C ASN A 274 -27.31 -19.48 -16.25
N SER A 275 -26.94 -18.84 -15.13
CA SER A 275 -26.27 -17.53 -15.10
C SER A 275 -24.75 -17.68 -14.88
N MET A 276 -24.11 -18.48 -15.74
CA MET A 276 -22.64 -18.61 -15.88
C MET A 276 -22.25 -18.43 -17.35
N ALA A 277 -22.96 -17.53 -18.04
CA ALA A 277 -22.54 -16.99 -19.32
C ALA A 277 -21.90 -15.61 -19.07
N PRO A 278 -20.70 -15.32 -19.60
CA PRO A 278 -20.19 -13.95 -19.58
C PRO A 278 -21.13 -13.04 -20.41
N PRO A 279 -21.23 -11.73 -20.09
CA PRO A 279 -22.01 -10.80 -20.89
C PRO A 279 -21.54 -10.81 -22.34
N CYS A 280 -22.44 -11.19 -23.24
CA CYS A 280 -22.15 -11.26 -24.68
C CYS A 280 -22.13 -9.85 -25.27
N GLY A 281 -21.05 -9.47 -25.96
CA GLY A 281 -20.99 -8.27 -26.81
C GLY A 281 -20.78 -6.93 -26.11
N ASP A 282 -21.54 -6.61 -25.06
CA ASP A 282 -21.65 -5.22 -24.56
C ASP A 282 -20.51 -4.74 -23.64
N MET A 283 -19.56 -5.61 -23.28
CA MET A 283 -18.54 -5.30 -22.27
C MET A 283 -17.51 -4.25 -22.73
N GLU A 284 -17.29 -4.10 -24.05
CA GLU A 284 -16.41 -3.05 -24.61
C GLU A 284 -16.93 -1.63 -24.35
N ASN A 285 -18.25 -1.46 -24.20
CA ASN A 285 -18.87 -0.16 -23.93
C ASN A 285 -18.75 0.27 -22.45
N LEU A 286 -18.41 -0.66 -21.55
CA LEU A 286 -18.33 -0.42 -20.10
C LEU A 286 -16.92 -0.06 -19.61
N LEU A 287 -15.96 0.14 -20.51
CA LEU A 287 -14.58 0.58 -20.19
C LEU A 287 -13.81 -0.42 -19.29
N CYS A 288 -14.22 -1.70 -19.31
CA CYS A 288 -13.60 -2.80 -18.56
C CYS A 288 -12.41 -3.39 -19.30
N ALA A 289 -11.39 -3.84 -18.56
CA ALA A 289 -10.24 -4.54 -19.15
C ALA A 289 -10.68 -5.81 -19.91
N THR A 290 -9.95 -6.18 -20.97
CA THR A 290 -10.25 -7.36 -21.79
C THR A 290 -10.43 -8.61 -20.93
N ASP A 291 -11.53 -9.35 -21.17
CA ASP A 291 -11.93 -10.55 -20.42
C ASP A 291 -12.11 -10.36 -18.89
N SER A 292 -12.35 -9.11 -18.44
CA SER A 292 -12.47 -8.75 -17.02
C SER A 292 -13.71 -7.90 -16.75
N LEU A 293 -14.22 -7.96 -15.52
CA LEU A 293 -15.28 -7.06 -15.01
C LEU A 293 -14.71 -5.81 -14.30
N TYR A 294 -13.39 -5.63 -14.29
CA TYR A 294 -12.74 -4.50 -13.63
C TYR A 294 -12.47 -3.36 -14.62
N LEU A 295 -12.75 -2.13 -14.22
CA LEU A 295 -12.54 -0.92 -15.02
C LEU A 295 -11.06 -0.72 -15.34
N ASP A 296 -10.79 -0.44 -16.61
CA ASP A 296 -9.46 -0.15 -17.12
C ASP A 296 -9.22 1.37 -17.18
N THR A 297 -8.20 1.84 -16.46
CA THR A 297 -7.83 3.25 -16.36
C THR A 297 -7.52 3.86 -17.73
N MET A 298 -6.89 3.11 -18.65
CA MET A 298 -6.54 3.60 -19.99
C MET A 298 -7.77 3.72 -20.89
N GLN A 299 -8.73 2.79 -20.79
CA GLN A 299 -10.00 2.89 -21.50
C GLN A 299 -10.85 4.04 -21.00
N VAL A 300 -10.96 4.24 -19.68
CA VAL A 300 -11.64 5.41 -19.10
C VAL A 300 -11.00 6.70 -19.58
N MET A 301 -9.67 6.80 -19.55
CA MET A 301 -8.99 8.01 -20.03
C MET A 301 -9.20 8.27 -21.52
N LYS A 302 -9.19 7.23 -22.36
CA LYS A 302 -9.43 7.33 -23.82
C LYS A 302 -10.87 7.75 -24.13
N TRP A 303 -11.85 7.17 -23.41
CA TRP A 303 -13.26 7.58 -23.50
C TRP A 303 -13.42 9.05 -23.11
N PHE A 304 -12.91 9.43 -21.94
CA PHE A 304 -13.02 10.79 -21.41
C PHE A 304 -12.38 11.84 -22.33
N GLN A 305 -11.19 11.55 -22.87
CA GLN A 305 -10.53 12.38 -23.87
C GLN A 305 -11.39 12.57 -25.13
N THR A 306 -12.03 11.49 -25.60
CA THR A 306 -12.90 11.51 -26.78
C THR A 306 -14.19 12.30 -26.51
N ALA A 307 -14.79 12.13 -25.34
CA ALA A 307 -15.98 12.85 -24.91
C ALA A 307 -15.71 14.37 -24.77
N LEU A 308 -14.63 14.76 -24.09
CA LEU A 308 -14.18 16.16 -24.00
C LEU A 308 -13.89 16.77 -25.36
N THR A 309 -13.28 16.00 -26.28
CA THR A 309 -13.02 16.45 -27.65
C THR A 309 -14.34 16.73 -28.39
N ARG A 310 -15.34 15.85 -28.29
CA ARG A 310 -16.67 16.05 -28.89
C ARG A 310 -17.40 17.25 -28.29
N ALA A 311 -17.38 17.39 -26.96
CA ALA A 311 -17.99 18.51 -26.25
C ALA A 311 -17.37 19.86 -26.68
N TRP A 312 -16.04 19.95 -26.75
CA TRP A 312 -15.34 21.14 -27.22
C TRP A 312 -15.73 21.52 -28.66
N HIS A 313 -15.85 20.56 -29.59
CA HIS A 313 -16.32 20.86 -30.95
C HIS A 313 -17.74 21.47 -30.96
N GLY A 314 -18.60 21.10 -30.01
CA GLY A 314 -19.93 21.69 -29.83
C GLY A 314 -19.89 23.16 -29.41
N ILE A 315 -19.01 23.53 -28.47
CA ILE A 315 -18.98 24.88 -27.86
C ILE A 315 -17.85 25.80 -28.33
N ALA A 316 -16.89 25.33 -29.13
CA ALA A 316 -15.74 26.12 -29.57
C ALA A 316 -16.13 27.47 -30.20
N HIS A 317 -17.29 27.52 -30.88
CA HIS A 317 -17.83 28.73 -31.50
C HIS A 317 -18.24 29.83 -30.49
N LYS A 318 -18.44 29.50 -29.21
CA LYS A 318 -18.74 30.47 -28.14
C LYS A 318 -17.50 31.24 -27.65
N TYR A 319 -16.30 30.75 -27.94
CA TYR A 319 -15.05 31.18 -27.29
C TYR A 319 -14.01 31.72 -28.27
N GLU A 320 -13.23 32.72 -27.86
CA GLU A 320 -12.15 33.31 -28.67
C GLU A 320 -10.76 32.65 -28.44
N PHE A 321 -10.74 31.44 -27.90
CA PHE A 321 -9.53 30.68 -27.57
C PHE A 321 -9.64 29.23 -28.06
N ASP A 322 -8.50 28.56 -28.21
CA ASP A 322 -8.45 27.14 -28.56
C ASP A 322 -8.22 26.28 -27.32
N LEU A 323 -8.91 25.14 -27.21
CA LEU A 323 -8.57 24.09 -26.25
C LEU A 323 -7.55 23.12 -26.85
N ALA A 324 -6.53 22.74 -26.08
CA ALA A 324 -5.57 21.72 -26.49
C ALA A 324 -5.22 20.77 -25.34
N PHE A 325 -4.91 19.52 -25.66
CA PHE A 325 -4.34 18.57 -24.70
C PHE A 325 -2.91 18.99 -24.30
N GLY A 326 -2.63 18.87 -23.00
CA GLY A 326 -1.46 19.40 -22.31
C GLY A 326 -0.22 18.56 -22.58
N GLN A 327 -0.26 17.32 -22.12
CA GLN A 327 0.78 16.29 -22.22
C GLN A 327 0.18 15.06 -22.92
N LEU A 328 0.99 14.31 -23.67
CA LEU A 328 0.55 13.06 -24.30
C LEU A 328 0.33 11.94 -23.27
N ASP A 329 1.13 11.95 -22.20
CA ASP A 329 1.17 10.90 -21.17
C ASP A 329 0.15 11.13 -20.02
N SER A 330 -0.53 12.29 -20.01
CA SER A 330 -1.65 12.60 -19.10
C SER A 330 -2.83 13.14 -19.91
N PRO A 331 -3.72 12.25 -20.42
CA PRO A 331 -4.86 12.63 -21.25
C PRO A 331 -5.90 13.55 -20.57
N GLY A 332 -5.88 13.66 -19.23
CA GLY A 332 -6.69 14.62 -18.47
C GLY A 332 -6.08 16.04 -18.41
N SER A 333 -4.82 16.20 -18.82
CA SER A 333 -4.15 17.51 -18.83
C SER A 333 -4.59 18.33 -20.04
N LEU A 334 -5.08 19.54 -19.79
CA LEU A 334 -5.61 20.47 -20.78
C LEU A 334 -4.92 21.83 -20.66
N LYS A 335 -4.95 22.60 -21.75
CA LYS A 335 -4.50 23.99 -21.79
C LYS A 335 -5.38 24.82 -22.72
N ILE A 336 -5.94 25.90 -22.18
CA ILE A 336 -6.55 26.96 -22.98
C ILE A 336 -5.41 27.75 -23.64
N LYS A 337 -5.50 27.98 -24.95
CA LYS A 337 -4.57 28.80 -25.74
C LYS A 337 -5.29 30.06 -26.20
N PHE A 338 -4.85 31.21 -25.69
CA PHE A 338 -5.38 32.50 -26.11
C PHE A 338 -4.66 32.98 -27.38
N ARG A 339 -5.36 33.77 -28.22
CA ARG A 339 -4.77 34.44 -29.40
C ARG A 339 -3.54 35.32 -29.08
N SER A 340 -3.37 35.71 -27.82
CA SER A 340 -2.19 36.44 -27.30
C SER A 340 -0.93 35.57 -27.14
N GLY A 341 -0.99 34.27 -27.45
CA GLY A 341 0.10 33.31 -27.23
C GLY A 341 0.25 32.85 -25.77
N LYS A 342 -0.48 33.46 -24.83
CA LYS A 342 -0.59 32.97 -23.44
C LYS A 342 -1.38 31.66 -23.41
N PHE A 343 -1.05 30.81 -22.45
CA PHE A 343 -1.81 29.59 -22.16
C PHE A 343 -2.16 29.49 -20.68
N MET A 344 -3.24 28.78 -20.37
CA MET A 344 -3.73 28.51 -19.01
C MET A 344 -3.94 27.00 -18.87
N PRO A 345 -3.10 26.29 -18.11
CA PRO A 345 -3.20 24.85 -17.92
C PRO A 345 -4.19 24.49 -16.80
N PHE A 346 -4.89 23.37 -16.97
CA PHE A 346 -5.79 22.79 -15.97
C PHE A 346 -5.90 21.28 -16.24
N ASN A 347 -6.25 20.50 -15.22
CA ASN A 347 -6.42 19.05 -15.34
C ASN A 347 -7.87 18.69 -15.02
N LEU A 348 -8.57 18.06 -15.98
CA LEU A 348 -9.83 17.37 -15.75
C LEU A 348 -9.51 15.89 -15.52
N ILE A 349 -9.89 15.37 -14.35
CA ILE A 349 -9.52 14.04 -13.90
C ILE A 349 -10.84 13.27 -13.70
N PRO A 350 -11.15 12.24 -14.53
CA PRO A 350 -12.33 11.42 -14.30
C PRO A 350 -12.11 10.59 -13.04
N VAL A 351 -13.08 10.63 -12.13
CA VAL A 351 -13.01 9.94 -10.82
C VAL A 351 -14.26 9.12 -10.55
N ILE A 352 -14.15 8.16 -9.64
CA ILE A 352 -15.29 7.38 -9.15
C ILE A 352 -15.35 7.52 -7.63
N GLN A 353 -16.53 7.82 -7.11
CA GLN A 353 -16.76 7.98 -5.67
C GLN A 353 -16.81 6.62 -4.98
N CYS A 354 -16.26 6.53 -3.77
CA CYS A 354 -16.35 5.34 -2.92
C CYS A 354 -17.53 5.46 -1.96
N ASP A 355 -18.54 4.60 -2.10
CA ASP A 355 -19.62 4.38 -1.12
C ASP A 355 -20.25 5.68 -0.57
N ASP A 356 -20.63 6.61 -1.46
CA ASP A 356 -21.22 7.93 -1.16
C ASP A 356 -20.37 8.84 -0.22
N SER A 357 -19.07 8.54 -0.07
CA SER A 357 -18.14 9.27 0.80
C SER A 357 -17.24 10.25 0.02
N ASP A 358 -16.54 11.17 0.71
CA ASP A 358 -15.56 12.10 0.08
C ASP A 358 -14.26 11.41 -0.41
N LEU A 359 -14.24 10.06 -0.52
CA LEU A 359 -13.13 9.26 -1.03
C LEU A 359 -13.31 9.00 -2.53
N TYR A 360 -12.29 9.29 -3.34
CA TYR A 360 -12.35 9.14 -4.78
C TYR A 360 -11.25 8.23 -5.32
N PHE A 361 -11.61 7.37 -6.26
CA PHE A 361 -10.66 6.61 -7.08
C PHE A 361 -10.26 7.43 -8.29
N VAL A 362 -8.95 7.47 -8.55
CA VAL A 362 -8.32 8.29 -9.58
C VAL A 362 -7.48 7.41 -10.50
N SER A 363 -7.64 7.60 -11.82
CA SER A 363 -6.93 6.82 -12.84
C SER A 363 -5.43 7.13 -12.93
N HIS A 364 -5.04 8.37 -12.62
CA HIS A 364 -3.64 8.82 -12.57
C HIS A 364 -3.51 10.13 -11.78
N LEU A 365 -2.45 10.28 -10.96
CA LEU A 365 -2.06 11.59 -10.41
C LEU A 365 -0.99 12.24 -11.29
N PRO A 366 -1.15 13.50 -11.75
CA PRO A 366 -0.23 14.14 -12.70
C PRO A 366 1.22 14.44 -12.22
N ARG A 367 1.70 13.88 -11.10
CA ARG A 367 2.97 14.34 -10.47
C ARG A 367 3.80 13.31 -9.69
N GLU A 368 3.44 12.02 -9.66
CA GLU A 368 4.29 11.01 -9.00
C GLU A 368 5.24 10.33 -10.00
N PRO A 369 6.57 10.49 -9.87
CA PRO A 369 7.54 9.76 -10.67
C PRO A 369 7.67 8.33 -10.13
N SER A 370 6.67 7.50 -10.44
CA SER A 370 6.69 6.10 -10.05
C SER A 370 7.63 5.30 -10.97
N GLU A 371 8.94 5.33 -10.68
CA GLU A 371 9.92 4.37 -11.18
C GLU A 371 9.74 2.98 -10.51
N GLY A 372 8.49 2.55 -10.37
CA GLY A 372 8.07 1.25 -9.87
C GLY A 372 7.60 0.34 -11.01
N THR A 373 7.36 -0.93 -10.70
CA THR A 373 6.63 -1.83 -11.59
C THR A 373 5.30 -1.17 -11.95
N PRO A 374 4.90 -1.09 -13.24
CA PRO A 374 3.63 -0.49 -13.59
C PRO A 374 2.50 -1.18 -12.84
N ALA A 375 1.65 -0.39 -12.21
CA ALA A 375 0.39 -0.88 -11.68
C ALA A 375 -0.41 -1.53 -12.83
N SER A 376 -1.25 -2.53 -12.52
CA SER A 376 -2.16 -3.08 -13.53
C SER A 376 -3.02 -1.94 -14.08
N SER A 377 -3.45 -2.01 -15.33
CA SER A 377 -4.38 -1.01 -15.87
C SER A 377 -5.72 -0.97 -15.12
N THR A 378 -6.01 -1.99 -14.31
CA THR A 378 -7.16 -2.08 -13.39
C THR A 378 -6.90 -1.57 -11.98
N ASP A 379 -5.69 -1.12 -11.65
CA ASP A 379 -5.32 -0.61 -10.32
C ASP A 379 -5.58 0.90 -10.25
N TRP A 380 -6.52 1.32 -9.41
CA TRP A 380 -6.93 2.72 -9.24
C TRP A 380 -6.34 3.29 -7.95
N LEU A 381 -5.86 4.54 -7.98
CA LEU A 381 -5.28 5.19 -6.80
C LEU A 381 -6.36 5.87 -5.96
N LEU A 382 -6.28 5.76 -4.64
CA LEU A 382 -7.17 6.46 -3.71
C LEU A 382 -6.70 7.90 -3.51
N SER A 383 -7.60 8.87 -3.73
CA SER A 383 -7.36 10.29 -3.45
C SER A 383 -8.24 10.79 -2.31
N PHE A 384 -7.57 11.42 -1.35
CA PHE A 384 -8.19 12.06 -0.19
C PHE A 384 -8.34 13.58 -0.36
N ALA A 385 -8.12 14.13 -1.57
CA ALA A 385 -8.03 15.57 -1.79
C ALA A 385 -9.29 16.36 -1.36
N VAL A 386 -10.48 15.73 -1.39
CA VAL A 386 -11.72 16.33 -0.89
C VAL A 386 -11.75 16.35 0.65
N TYR A 387 -11.35 15.26 1.32
CA TYR A 387 -11.11 15.24 2.77
C TYR A 387 -10.01 16.21 3.21
N GLU A 388 -8.94 16.38 2.43
CA GLU A 388 -7.86 17.33 2.74
C GLU A 388 -8.38 18.77 2.77
N ARG A 389 -9.12 19.15 1.71
CA ARG A 389 -9.82 20.43 1.60
C ARG A 389 -10.83 20.61 2.74
N HIS A 390 -11.56 19.56 3.10
CA HIS A 390 -12.52 19.60 4.21
C HIS A 390 -11.82 19.79 5.56
N PHE A 391 -10.75 19.03 5.84
CA PHE A 391 -9.96 19.13 7.07
C PHE A 391 -9.34 20.52 7.22
N LEU A 392 -8.73 21.06 6.15
CA LEU A 392 -8.18 22.43 6.15
C LEU A 392 -9.29 23.47 6.40
N ARG A 393 -10.47 23.32 5.78
CA ARG A 393 -11.63 24.20 6.00
C ARG A 393 -12.18 24.12 7.44
N MET A 394 -12.20 22.94 8.05
CA MET A 394 -12.59 22.78 9.46
C MET A 394 -11.56 23.40 10.39
N THR A 395 -10.27 23.12 10.16
CA THR A 395 -9.16 23.66 10.93
C THR A 395 -9.13 25.18 10.88
N LEU A 396 -9.30 25.78 9.69
CA LEU A 396 -9.36 27.24 9.52
C LEU A 396 -10.43 27.93 10.39
N LYS A 397 -11.57 27.27 10.65
CA LYS A 397 -12.63 27.79 11.54
C LYS A 397 -12.24 27.77 13.02
N ALA A 398 -11.30 26.89 13.40
CA ALA A 398 -10.80 26.76 14.77
C ALA A 398 -9.53 27.61 15.02
N LEU A 399 -8.83 28.02 13.97
CA LEU A 399 -7.61 28.83 14.07
C LEU A 399 -7.90 30.33 14.30
N PRO A 400 -6.96 31.07 14.93
CA PRO A 400 -7.06 32.53 15.05
C PRO A 400 -7.08 33.25 13.70
N GLU A 401 -7.70 34.44 13.66
CA GLU A 401 -7.63 35.31 12.49
C GLU A 401 -6.18 35.58 12.07
N GLY A 402 -5.90 35.49 10.77
CA GLY A 402 -4.56 35.65 10.21
C GLY A 402 -3.59 34.51 10.52
N ALA A 403 -4.06 33.30 10.83
CA ALA A 403 -3.20 32.17 11.16
C ALA A 403 -2.19 31.81 10.05
N CYS A 404 -0.92 31.64 10.43
CA CYS A 404 0.23 31.48 9.53
C CYS A 404 0.37 30.11 8.85
N HIS A 405 -0.49 29.12 9.16
CA HIS A 405 -0.41 27.74 8.67
C HIS A 405 -0.25 27.61 7.14
N LEU A 406 -1.15 28.21 6.33
CA LEU A 406 -1.04 28.20 4.87
C LEU A 406 0.20 28.98 4.41
N SER A 407 0.57 30.06 5.09
CA SER A 407 1.78 30.84 4.79
C SER A 407 3.05 29.99 4.93
N CYS A 408 3.14 29.13 5.96
CA CYS A 408 4.24 28.17 6.11
C CYS A 408 4.30 27.19 4.93
N LEU A 409 3.16 26.60 4.54
CA LEU A 409 3.09 25.67 3.39
C LEU A 409 3.42 26.36 2.06
N GLN A 410 2.96 27.60 1.85
CA GLN A 410 3.25 28.39 0.66
C GLN A 410 4.75 28.70 0.55
N ILE A 411 5.40 29.15 1.64
CA ILE A 411 6.84 29.43 1.65
C ILE A 411 7.65 28.14 1.41
N ALA A 412 7.29 27.03 2.08
CA ALA A 412 7.99 25.76 1.88
C ALA A 412 7.82 25.21 0.45
N SER A 413 6.61 25.33 -0.12
CA SER A 413 6.31 24.90 -1.51
C SER A 413 7.05 25.75 -2.54
N PHE A 414 7.18 27.07 -2.30
CA PHE A 414 8.00 27.96 -3.11
C PHE A 414 9.45 27.48 -3.15
N LEU A 415 10.05 27.27 -1.98
CA LEU A 415 11.45 26.84 -1.85
C LEU A 415 11.69 25.50 -2.55
N LEU A 416 10.80 24.52 -2.36
CA LEU A 416 10.88 23.21 -3.00
C LEU A 416 10.76 23.31 -4.53
N SER A 417 9.83 24.10 -5.04
CA SER A 417 9.67 24.33 -6.49
C SER A 417 10.89 25.02 -7.10
N LYS A 418 11.45 26.02 -6.43
CA LYS A 418 12.68 26.70 -6.87
C LYS A 418 13.87 25.75 -6.87
N GLN A 419 14.08 24.97 -5.81
CA GLN A 419 15.14 23.96 -5.77
C GLN A 419 14.95 22.92 -6.89
N SER A 420 13.73 22.42 -7.11
CA SER A 420 13.44 21.44 -8.16
C SER A 420 13.69 21.97 -9.59
N ARG A 421 13.62 23.29 -9.79
CA ARG A 421 14.01 23.96 -11.06
C ARG A 421 15.52 24.14 -11.21
N LEU A 422 16.27 24.18 -10.10
CA LEU A 422 17.73 24.32 -10.10
C LEU A 422 18.46 22.98 -10.23
N THR A 423 18.00 21.95 -9.50
CA THR A 423 18.67 20.63 -9.42
C THR A 423 17.89 19.49 -10.07
N GLY A 424 16.76 19.81 -10.71
CA GLY A 424 15.82 18.82 -11.23
C GLY A 424 14.92 18.20 -10.15
N PRO A 425 13.98 17.34 -10.54
CA PRO A 425 13.04 16.72 -9.61
C PRO A 425 13.76 15.85 -8.57
N SER A 426 13.31 15.96 -7.31
CA SER A 426 13.68 15.09 -6.20
C SER A 426 12.50 14.17 -5.83
N GLY A 427 12.66 13.29 -4.85
CA GLY A 427 11.55 12.51 -4.31
C GLY A 427 10.59 13.32 -3.41
N LEU A 428 10.89 14.58 -3.11
CA LEU A 428 9.98 15.47 -2.39
C LEU A 428 9.00 16.16 -3.33
N SER A 429 7.80 16.42 -2.81
CA SER A 429 6.70 17.07 -3.53
C SER A 429 5.95 18.00 -2.58
N SER A 430 5.10 18.88 -3.13
CA SER A 430 4.20 19.72 -2.34
C SER A 430 3.23 18.89 -1.49
N TYR A 431 2.86 17.68 -1.94
CA TYR A 431 2.01 16.76 -1.18
C TYR A 431 2.69 16.27 0.11
N HIS A 432 4.00 16.03 0.09
CA HIS A 432 4.77 15.69 1.30
C HIS A 432 4.80 16.86 2.30
N LEU A 433 4.97 18.10 1.82
CA LEU A 433 4.91 19.32 2.64
C LEU A 433 3.51 19.53 3.24
N LYS A 434 2.46 19.32 2.45
CA LYS A 434 1.07 19.37 2.88
C LYS A 434 0.81 18.32 3.97
N THR A 435 1.22 17.07 3.75
CA THR A 435 1.07 15.97 4.72
C THR A 435 1.78 16.31 6.04
N ALA A 436 2.99 16.86 6.00
CA ALA A 436 3.70 17.34 7.19
C ALA A 436 2.95 18.47 7.92
N LEU A 437 2.38 19.44 7.20
CA LEU A 437 1.55 20.49 7.81
C LEU A 437 0.29 19.89 8.46
N LEU A 438 -0.41 18.97 7.79
CA LEU A 438 -1.64 18.34 8.33
C LEU A 438 -1.34 17.62 9.66
N HIS A 439 -0.24 16.87 9.75
CA HIS A 439 0.20 16.27 11.01
C HIS A 439 0.54 17.32 12.09
N LEU A 440 1.22 18.41 11.74
CA LEU A 440 1.50 19.51 12.69
C LEU A 440 0.22 20.21 13.17
N LEU A 441 -0.81 20.33 12.32
CA LEU A 441 -2.11 20.90 12.70
C LEU A 441 -2.87 20.03 13.71
N LEU A 442 -2.65 18.70 13.74
CA LEU A 442 -3.15 17.82 14.81
C LEU A 442 -2.31 17.89 16.10
N LEU A 443 -1.02 18.24 16.01
CA LEU A 443 -0.08 18.23 17.14
C LEU A 443 0.01 19.57 17.89
N ARG A 444 -0.41 20.67 17.27
CA ARG A 444 -0.31 22.04 17.82
C ARG A 444 -1.68 22.60 18.17
N GLN A 445 -1.77 23.38 19.23
CA GLN A 445 -3.03 24.02 19.61
C GLN A 445 -3.36 25.18 18.66
N ALA A 446 -4.63 25.56 18.53
CA ALA A 446 -5.03 26.66 17.66
C ALA A 446 -4.26 27.97 17.95
N ALA A 447 -3.98 28.25 19.23
CA ALA A 447 -3.25 29.44 19.67
C ALA A 447 -1.79 29.51 19.18
N ASP A 448 -1.19 28.38 18.77
CA ASP A 448 0.19 28.29 18.26
C ASP A 448 0.34 28.83 16.83
N TRP A 449 -0.77 28.97 16.09
CA TRP A 449 -0.76 29.31 14.66
C TRP A 449 -0.95 30.79 14.36
N LYS A 450 -0.97 31.67 15.36
CA LYS A 450 -1.11 33.13 15.18
C LYS A 450 -0.12 33.68 14.14
N ALA A 451 -0.51 34.70 13.37
CA ALA A 451 0.34 35.40 12.39
C ALA A 451 1.75 35.71 12.90
N GLY A 452 1.86 36.00 14.20
CA GLY A 452 3.11 36.32 14.87
C GLY A 452 4.12 35.18 15.03
N GLN A 453 3.77 33.93 14.69
CA GLN A 453 4.58 32.72 14.86
C GLN A 453 5.07 32.12 13.52
N LEU A 454 4.97 32.86 12.41
CA LEU A 454 5.29 32.39 11.05
C LEU A 454 6.68 31.74 10.94
N ASP A 455 7.69 32.36 11.55
CA ASP A 455 9.08 31.91 11.57
C ASP A 455 9.25 30.61 12.38
N ALA A 456 8.69 30.54 13.58
CA ALA A 456 8.72 29.34 14.42
C ALA A 456 7.98 28.15 13.77
N ARG A 457 6.78 28.39 13.20
CA ARG A 457 5.97 27.34 12.56
C ARG A 457 6.56 26.88 11.22
N LEU A 458 7.20 27.78 10.44
CA LEU A 458 7.96 27.39 9.25
C LEU A 458 9.20 26.55 9.62
N HIS A 459 9.92 26.93 10.67
CA HIS A 459 11.04 26.14 11.18
C HIS A 459 10.58 24.74 11.61
N GLU A 460 9.48 24.62 12.35
CA GLU A 460 8.91 23.34 12.76
C GLU A 460 8.45 22.47 11.58
N LEU A 461 7.87 23.05 10.53
CA LEU A 461 7.52 22.33 9.30
C LEU A 461 8.76 21.71 8.64
N LEU A 462 9.88 22.44 8.60
CA LEU A 462 11.14 21.95 8.04
C LEU A 462 11.83 20.94 8.98
N CYS A 463 11.80 21.12 10.31
CA CYS A 463 12.22 20.12 11.30
C CYS A 463 11.46 18.80 11.12
N PHE A 464 10.13 18.87 11.00
CA PHE A 464 9.28 17.70 10.87
C PHE A 464 9.63 16.93 9.59
N LEU A 465 9.81 17.63 8.47
CA LEU A 465 10.20 17.01 7.21
C LEU A 465 11.63 16.42 7.27
N GLU A 466 12.60 17.12 7.87
CA GLU A 466 13.96 16.59 8.09
C GLU A 466 13.92 15.29 8.89
N LYS A 467 13.22 15.28 10.03
CA LYS A 467 13.06 14.10 10.87
C LYS A 467 12.42 12.95 10.08
N SER A 468 11.32 13.23 9.37
CA SER A 468 10.65 12.24 8.51
C SER A 468 11.58 11.69 7.42
N LEU A 469 12.44 12.51 6.81
CA LEU A 469 13.42 12.07 5.82
C LEU A 469 14.48 11.16 6.45
N LEU A 470 15.08 11.57 7.58
CA LEU A 470 16.11 10.78 8.28
C LEU A 470 15.57 9.41 8.75
N GLU A 471 14.34 9.38 9.24
CA GLU A 471 13.61 8.16 9.62
C GLU A 471 13.05 7.38 8.40
N LYS A 472 13.07 7.98 7.20
CA LYS A 472 12.42 7.49 5.96
C LYS A 472 10.95 7.15 6.17
N LYS A 473 10.28 7.95 7.00
CA LYS A 473 8.94 7.70 7.53
C LYS A 473 8.11 8.97 7.55
N LEU A 474 7.14 9.02 6.65
CA LEU A 474 6.09 10.03 6.61
C LEU A 474 4.77 9.31 6.33
N HIS A 475 3.94 9.12 7.36
CA HIS A 475 2.65 8.47 7.15
C HIS A 475 1.69 9.39 6.39
N HIS A 476 0.91 8.81 5.48
CA HIS A 476 -0.25 9.45 4.88
C HIS A 476 -1.19 9.98 5.97
N PHE A 477 -1.79 11.16 5.77
CA PHE A 477 -2.52 11.82 6.84
C PHE A 477 -3.80 11.07 7.29
N PHE A 478 -4.55 10.47 6.37
CA PHE A 478 -5.80 9.77 6.68
C PHE A 478 -5.70 8.24 6.91
N ILE A 479 -4.94 7.52 6.07
CA ILE A 479 -4.88 6.05 6.10
C ILE A 479 -4.24 5.57 7.42
N GLY A 480 -4.98 4.79 8.21
CA GLY A 480 -4.56 4.26 9.50
C GLY A 480 -4.42 5.30 10.63
N ASN A 481 -4.79 6.56 10.41
CA ASN A 481 -4.62 7.63 11.40
C ASN A 481 -5.85 7.81 12.30
N ARG A 482 -5.82 7.14 13.45
CA ARG A 482 -6.88 7.21 14.48
C ARG A 482 -6.99 8.56 15.22
N LYS A 483 -6.13 9.54 14.91
CA LYS A 483 -6.20 10.90 15.50
C LYS A 483 -7.00 11.89 14.65
N VAL A 484 -7.46 11.50 13.46
CA VAL A 484 -8.33 12.34 12.64
C VAL A 484 -9.72 12.43 13.29
N PRO A 485 -10.34 13.62 13.40
CA PRO A 485 -11.65 13.75 14.03
C PRO A 485 -12.73 12.91 13.34
N GLU A 486 -13.56 12.21 14.12
CA GLU A 486 -14.69 11.38 13.62
C GLU A 486 -15.66 12.16 12.73
N ALA A 487 -15.82 13.47 12.98
CA ALA A 487 -16.60 14.40 12.17
C ALA A 487 -16.14 14.52 10.69
N MET A 488 -14.98 13.95 10.34
CA MET A 488 -14.54 13.82 8.95
C MET A 488 -15.31 12.74 8.17
N GLY A 489 -15.98 11.77 8.81
CA GLY A 489 -16.80 10.76 8.13
C GLY A 489 -16.02 9.74 7.28
N LEU A 490 -14.76 9.46 7.62
CA LEU A 490 -13.90 8.55 6.85
C LEU A 490 -14.41 7.09 6.89
N PRO A 491 -14.29 6.32 5.79
CA PRO A 491 -14.65 4.91 5.79
C PRO A 491 -13.86 4.10 6.82
N GLU A 492 -14.53 3.20 7.54
CA GLU A 492 -13.93 2.32 8.56
C GLU A 492 -12.73 1.52 8.03
N ALA A 493 -12.77 1.11 6.76
CA ALA A 493 -11.66 0.41 6.10
C ALA A 493 -10.37 1.26 6.03
N VAL A 494 -10.49 2.59 5.91
CA VAL A 494 -9.36 3.53 5.90
C VAL A 494 -8.85 3.77 7.32
N LEU A 495 -9.75 3.96 8.30
CA LEU A 495 -9.39 4.21 9.71
C LEU A 495 -8.70 3.02 10.38
N ARG A 496 -9.07 1.78 9.99
CA ARG A 496 -8.50 0.53 10.51
C ARG A 496 -7.29 0.01 9.73
N ALA A 497 -6.94 0.65 8.61
CA ALA A 497 -5.79 0.27 7.79
C ALA A 497 -4.47 0.36 8.56
N GLU A 498 -3.44 -0.33 8.05
CA GLU A 498 -2.05 -0.05 8.44
C GLU A 498 -1.65 1.36 7.97
N PRO A 499 -0.94 2.17 8.78
CA PRO A 499 -0.50 3.51 8.37
C PRO A 499 0.42 3.49 7.14
N LEU A 500 -0.08 3.98 6.00
CA LEU A 500 0.68 4.04 4.74
C LEU A 500 1.88 4.98 4.87
N ASN A 501 3.11 4.48 4.68
CA ASN A 501 4.32 5.31 4.65
C ASN A 501 4.63 5.84 3.23
N LEU A 502 4.44 7.13 3.00
CA LEU A 502 4.76 7.82 1.74
C LEU A 502 6.26 7.78 1.40
N PHE A 503 7.13 7.70 2.41
CA PHE A 503 8.58 7.62 2.23
C PHE A 503 9.11 6.19 2.08
N ARG A 504 8.23 5.19 1.88
CA ARG A 504 8.60 3.83 1.51
C ARG A 504 9.60 3.74 0.33
N PRO A 505 9.48 4.55 -0.76
CA PRO A 505 10.48 4.55 -1.83
C PRO A 505 11.90 4.87 -1.34
N PHE A 506 12.08 5.68 -0.28
CA PHE A 506 13.40 6.00 0.27
C PHE A 506 14.03 4.87 1.09
N VAL A 507 13.22 3.91 1.55
CA VAL A 507 13.71 2.66 2.15
C VAL A 507 14.25 1.73 1.07
N LEU A 508 13.56 1.64 -0.07
CA LEU A 508 13.87 0.73 -1.17
C LEU A 508 14.97 1.26 -2.11
N GLN A 509 14.94 2.57 -2.42
CA GLN A 509 15.78 3.21 -3.44
C GLN A 509 16.81 4.17 -2.81
N ARG A 510 18.01 3.64 -2.52
CA ARG A 510 19.09 4.40 -1.87
C ARG A 510 19.56 5.62 -2.67
N SER A 511 19.55 5.55 -4.00
CA SER A 511 19.90 6.65 -4.91
C SER A 511 18.90 7.80 -4.84
N LEU A 512 17.59 7.48 -4.94
CA LEU A 512 16.50 8.44 -4.80
C LEU A 512 16.55 9.13 -3.43
N TYR A 513 16.71 8.35 -2.35
CA TYR A 513 16.86 8.89 -0.99
C TYR A 513 18.04 9.87 -0.88
N ARG A 514 19.23 9.47 -1.36
CA ARG A 514 20.45 10.30 -1.34
C ARG A 514 20.22 11.62 -2.08
N LYS A 515 19.76 11.56 -3.33
CA LYS A 515 19.44 12.74 -4.16
C LYS A 515 18.42 13.66 -3.48
N THR A 516 17.45 13.08 -2.77
CA THR A 516 16.38 13.82 -2.11
C THR A 516 16.87 14.53 -0.84
N LEU A 517 17.69 13.86 -0.02
CA LEU A 517 18.37 14.51 1.11
C LEU A 517 19.30 15.63 0.66
N ASP A 518 20.16 15.36 -0.32
CA ASP A 518 21.14 16.34 -0.82
C ASP A 518 20.40 17.59 -1.35
N SER A 519 19.34 17.40 -2.16
CA SER A 519 18.46 18.48 -2.64
C SER A 519 17.72 19.22 -1.52
N PHE A 520 17.26 18.52 -0.47
CA PHE A 520 16.62 19.15 0.69
C PHE A 520 17.58 20.05 1.45
N TYR A 521 18.78 19.57 1.80
CA TYR A 521 19.77 20.39 2.50
C TYR A 521 20.29 21.56 1.65
N GLU A 522 20.39 21.39 0.33
CA GLU A 522 20.66 22.51 -0.59
C GLU A 522 19.53 23.55 -0.59
N MET A 523 18.26 23.12 -0.64
CA MET A 523 17.11 24.02 -0.50
C MET A 523 17.20 24.83 0.80
N LEU A 524 17.51 24.16 1.92
CA LEU A 524 17.65 24.79 3.24
C LEU A 524 18.77 25.83 3.26
N LYS A 525 19.94 25.50 2.68
CA LYS A 525 21.10 26.39 2.56
C LYS A 525 20.82 27.60 1.65
N ASN A 526 20.06 27.39 0.58
CA ASN A 526 19.73 28.43 -0.41
C ASN A 526 18.55 29.32 0.03
N ALA A 527 17.69 28.85 0.94
CA ALA A 527 16.47 29.54 1.36
C ALA A 527 16.68 31.01 1.81
N PRO A 528 17.71 31.37 2.61
CA PRO A 528 17.87 32.75 3.06
C PRO A 528 18.21 33.72 1.92
N ALA A 529 19.00 33.26 0.95
CA ALA A 529 19.33 34.01 -0.25
C ALA A 529 18.11 34.16 -1.16
N LEU A 530 17.37 33.06 -1.42
CA LEU A 530 16.15 33.09 -2.24
C LEU A 530 15.06 33.99 -1.65
N ILE A 531 14.81 33.92 -0.35
CA ILE A 531 13.79 34.75 0.32
C ILE A 531 14.18 36.24 0.27
N SER A 532 15.46 36.58 0.44
CA SER A 532 15.92 37.98 0.38
C SER A 532 15.96 38.53 -1.04
N GLU A 533 16.42 37.76 -2.03
CA GLU A 533 16.40 38.15 -3.46
C GLU A 533 14.99 38.47 -3.93
N TYR A 534 14.03 37.56 -3.72
CA TYR A 534 12.64 37.74 -4.15
C TYR A 534 11.90 38.79 -3.31
N SER A 535 12.37 39.11 -2.09
CA SER A 535 11.90 40.28 -1.35
C SER A 535 12.34 41.60 -1.98
N LEU A 536 13.50 41.64 -2.63
CA LEU A 536 14.14 42.86 -3.14
C LEU A 536 13.97 43.10 -4.64
N HIS A 537 13.72 42.05 -5.44
CA HIS A 537 13.65 42.14 -6.89
C HIS A 537 12.31 41.68 -7.48
N VAL A 538 11.93 42.34 -8.58
CA VAL A 538 10.76 42.05 -9.40
C VAL A 538 11.24 41.64 -10.80
N PRO A 539 10.89 40.46 -11.31
CA PRO A 539 10.84 40.23 -12.75
C PRO A 539 9.64 41.01 -13.30
N SER A 540 9.92 42.08 -14.05
CA SER A 540 8.89 42.97 -14.61
C SER A 540 8.22 42.36 -15.85
N ASP A 541 7.49 41.26 -15.67
CA ASP A 541 6.77 40.58 -16.76
C ASP A 541 5.36 41.13 -17.04
N HIS A 542 5.03 42.33 -16.55
CA HIS A 542 3.87 43.12 -17.01
C HIS A 542 4.25 44.59 -17.22
N ALA A 543 4.99 44.86 -18.31
CA ALA A 543 5.02 46.20 -18.88
C ALA A 543 3.65 46.54 -19.47
N SER A 544 2.78 47.15 -18.67
CA SER A 544 1.65 47.93 -19.18
C SER A 544 2.20 49.04 -20.06
N LEU A 545 1.82 49.04 -21.34
CA LEU A 545 2.17 50.10 -22.30
C LEU A 545 1.83 51.48 -21.70
N PRO A 546 2.73 52.47 -21.81
CA PRO A 546 2.43 53.81 -21.31
C PRO A 546 1.27 54.40 -22.09
N GLN A 547 0.34 55.06 -21.38
CA GLN A 547 -0.70 55.87 -22.00
C GLN A 547 -0.02 56.90 -22.92
N LYS A 548 -0.48 57.00 -24.17
CA LYS A 548 -0.17 58.16 -24.99
C LYS A 548 -0.73 59.38 -24.29
N ALA A 549 0.13 60.35 -24.01
CA ALA A 549 -0.32 61.69 -23.66
C ALA A 549 -0.97 62.29 -24.90
N ASP A 550 -2.22 62.73 -24.77
CA ASP A 550 -2.82 63.66 -25.73
C ASP A 550 -2.02 64.96 -25.73
N VAL A 551 -1.69 65.43 -26.93
CA VAL A 551 -1.14 66.78 -27.15
C VAL A 551 -2.06 67.47 -28.15
N LEU A 552 -2.48 68.68 -27.78
CA LEU A 552 -3.29 69.63 -28.54
C LEU A 552 -2.70 69.97 -29.92
#